data_AF-A0A7S2L815-F1
#
_entry.id   AF-A0A7S2L815-F1
#
_cell.length_a   1.000
_cell.length_b   1.000
_cell.length_c   1.000
_cell.angle_alpha   90.00
_cell.angle_beta   90.00
_cell.angle_gamma   90.00
#
_symmetry.space_group_name_H-M   'P 1'
#
loop_
_entity.id
_entity.type
_entity.pdbx_description
1 polymer ?
#
loop_
_entity_poly.entity_id
_entity_poly.type
_entity_poly.pdbx_seq_one_letter_code
_entity_poly.pdbx_strand_id
1 'polypeptide(L)'
;CVYEAYLASTMGKVILTAVPPDWSPWRHVVAALASGVSVFVIVIAALLSHCPSFDVEFRATTQLCFFLIVIAILFVPSEGRLASVVNHVGAVLCGAIAGCAWIVYICSDGDFIDVCSKTYRYVPPTVPLFLMGLVIFACREADRQWCIRHEREAEQLRRGYSGSVLDAQASVPEDRDRILREIQARGQTKEVEHAIDVLLSVGMSTPALRLAHSKGIDVSAAGQWSLSTVFLTQMSFMYLGISQFTSRGGVCSAGLRWVPYVRCAEGIVWGCLFSSIKHDQRGFAVSAGMVVAVVPCLFLWAAFALIHANIERDACPWECFPDAVMAFTMGPLALALAWLGVDGCLRVPVVGPAIVRTFLLPHIGCPRRRSPESESHEAEDGADIASADSDVSTSDHSDTDNHRD
;
A
#
# COMPACT_ATOMS: atom_id res chain seq x y z
N CYS A 1 -9.85 -18.81 23.42
CA CYS A 1 -9.67 -17.38 23.09
C CYS A 1 -9.13 -16.55 24.26
N VAL A 2 -9.92 -16.15 25.27
CA VAL A 2 -9.45 -15.22 26.34
C VAL A 2 -8.20 -15.74 27.08
N TYR A 3 -8.21 -17.00 27.49
CA TYR A 3 -7.05 -17.58 28.17
C TYR A 3 -5.80 -17.68 27.27
N GLU A 4 -5.98 -17.95 25.97
CA GLU A 4 -4.86 -17.95 25.01
C GLU A 4 -4.32 -16.54 24.80
N ALA A 5 -5.19 -15.52 24.75
CA ALA A 5 -4.77 -14.13 24.68
C ALA A 5 -3.98 -13.72 25.94
N TYR A 6 -4.42 -14.17 27.12
CA TYR A 6 -3.69 -14.01 28.38
C TYR A 6 -2.32 -14.70 28.37
N LEU A 7 -2.24 -15.97 27.96
CA LEU A 7 -0.94 -16.64 27.85
C LEU A 7 -0.03 -15.97 26.81
N ALA A 8 -0.60 -15.47 25.71
CA ALA A 8 0.18 -14.81 24.68
C ALA A 8 0.64 -13.40 25.08
N SER A 9 -0.17 -12.62 25.80
CA SER A 9 0.24 -11.31 26.31
C SER A 9 1.38 -11.47 27.31
N THR A 10 1.20 -12.33 28.31
CA THR A 10 2.17 -12.59 29.37
C THR A 10 3.49 -13.17 28.86
N MET A 11 3.46 -14.03 27.84
CA MET A 11 4.66 -14.61 27.24
C MET A 11 5.26 -13.76 26.12
N GLY A 12 4.68 -12.60 25.78
CA GLY A 12 5.13 -11.78 24.65
C GLY A 12 4.99 -12.49 23.29
N LYS A 13 4.06 -13.44 23.18
CA LYS A 13 3.79 -14.20 21.95
C LYS A 13 2.85 -13.44 21.01
N VAL A 14 2.91 -13.84 19.74
CA VAL A 14 2.04 -13.37 18.67
C VAL A 14 0.73 -14.15 18.68
N ILE A 15 -0.39 -13.44 18.56
CA ILE A 15 -1.72 -14.01 18.33
C ILE A 15 -2.10 -13.74 16.87
N LEU A 16 -2.50 -14.78 16.15
CA LEU A 16 -2.97 -14.70 14.76
C LEU A 16 -4.42 -15.19 14.70
N THR A 17 -5.24 -14.54 13.89
CA THR A 17 -6.53 -15.10 13.49
C THR A 17 -6.32 -16.19 12.46
N ALA A 18 -7.01 -17.33 12.61
CA ALA A 18 -6.94 -18.40 11.63
C ALA A 18 -7.71 -17.98 10.36
N VAL A 19 -7.04 -18.00 9.23
CA VAL A 19 -7.59 -17.60 7.92
C VAL A 19 -7.67 -18.85 7.05
N PRO A 20 -8.88 -19.33 6.66
CA PRO A 20 -8.96 -20.47 5.76
C PRO A 20 -8.35 -20.12 4.39
N PRO A 21 -7.67 -21.06 3.70
CA PRO A 21 -7.21 -20.83 2.34
C PRO A 21 -8.42 -20.58 1.44
N ASP A 22 -8.42 -19.47 0.73
CA ASP A 22 -9.48 -19.13 -0.22
C ASP A 22 -8.92 -18.97 -1.62
N TRP A 23 -9.49 -19.73 -2.55
CA TRP A 23 -9.14 -19.69 -3.97
C TRP A 23 -10.06 -18.77 -4.77
N SER A 24 -11.12 -18.23 -4.15
CA SER A 24 -12.08 -17.35 -4.80
C SER A 24 -11.46 -16.10 -5.46
N PRO A 25 -10.42 -15.45 -4.89
CA PRO A 25 -9.84 -14.25 -5.51
C PRO A 25 -9.24 -14.54 -6.89
N TRP A 26 -8.67 -15.72 -7.08
CA TRP A 26 -7.95 -16.08 -8.31
C TRP A 26 -8.84 -16.09 -9.55
N ARG A 27 -10.14 -16.35 -9.42
CA ARG A 27 -11.07 -16.29 -10.57
C ARG A 27 -11.17 -14.88 -11.14
N HIS A 28 -11.25 -13.87 -10.27
CA HIS A 28 -11.32 -12.47 -10.67
C HIS A 28 -9.98 -11.95 -11.21
N VAL A 29 -8.88 -12.37 -10.60
CA VAL A 29 -7.51 -12.09 -11.06
C VAL A 29 -7.29 -12.64 -12.47
N VAL A 30 -7.64 -13.90 -12.72
CA VAL A 30 -7.53 -14.52 -14.05
C VAL A 30 -8.42 -13.82 -15.07
N ALA A 31 -9.64 -13.42 -14.69
CA ALA A 31 -10.53 -12.67 -15.58
C ALA A 31 -9.94 -11.29 -15.97
N ALA A 32 -9.34 -10.56 -15.02
CA ALA A 32 -8.67 -9.29 -15.30
C ALA A 32 -7.45 -9.45 -16.23
N LEU A 33 -6.66 -10.51 -16.03
CA LEU A 33 -5.53 -10.84 -16.92
C LEU A 33 -6.02 -11.20 -18.32
N ALA A 34 -7.05 -12.07 -18.42
CA ALA A 34 -7.60 -12.52 -19.68
C ALA A 34 -8.18 -11.36 -20.51
N SER A 35 -8.86 -10.39 -19.87
CA SER A 35 -9.44 -9.24 -20.58
C SER A 35 -8.35 -8.33 -21.16
N GLY A 36 -7.30 -8.03 -20.40
CA GLY A 36 -6.18 -7.22 -20.88
C GLY A 36 -5.38 -7.90 -22.00
N VAL A 37 -5.10 -9.20 -21.88
CA VAL A 37 -4.43 -9.99 -22.94
C VAL A 37 -5.27 -10.06 -24.21
N SER A 38 -6.59 -10.28 -24.09
CA SER A 38 -7.48 -10.36 -25.25
C SER A 38 -7.50 -9.05 -26.05
N VAL A 39 -7.57 -7.90 -25.37
CA VAL A 39 -7.56 -6.59 -26.04
C VAL A 39 -6.22 -6.31 -26.71
N PHE A 40 -5.11 -6.65 -26.06
CA PHE A 40 -3.77 -6.54 -26.66
C PHE A 40 -3.70 -7.30 -28.00
N VAL A 41 -4.16 -8.55 -28.03
CA VAL A 41 -4.19 -9.38 -29.24
C VAL A 41 -5.09 -8.78 -30.33
N ILE A 42 -6.29 -8.30 -29.96
CA ILE A 42 -7.24 -7.68 -30.90
C ILE A 42 -6.64 -6.41 -31.51
N VAL A 43 -6.03 -5.54 -30.71
CA VAL A 43 -5.44 -4.28 -31.18
C VAL A 43 -4.26 -4.54 -32.11
N ILE A 44 -3.38 -5.50 -31.77
CA ILE A 44 -2.30 -5.91 -32.67
C ILE A 44 -2.87 -6.44 -33.98
N ALA A 45 -3.85 -7.35 -33.94
CA ALA A 45 -4.44 -7.92 -35.15
C ALA A 45 -5.10 -6.85 -36.04
N ALA A 46 -5.82 -5.90 -35.44
CA ALA A 46 -6.47 -4.81 -36.15
C ALA A 46 -5.44 -3.86 -36.79
N LEU A 47 -4.41 -3.46 -36.05
CA LEU A 47 -3.43 -2.49 -36.53
C LEU A 47 -2.42 -3.08 -37.53
N LEU A 48 -2.08 -4.37 -37.42
CA LEU A 48 -1.28 -5.07 -38.43
C LEU A 48 -1.91 -4.98 -39.83
N SER A 49 -3.24 -4.88 -39.91
CA SER A 49 -3.92 -4.74 -41.20
C SER A 49 -3.83 -3.35 -41.83
N HIS A 50 -3.41 -2.32 -41.07
CA HIS A 50 -3.46 -0.92 -41.50
C HIS A 50 -2.13 -0.15 -41.34
N CYS A 51 -1.03 -0.81 -40.93
CA CYS A 51 0.32 -0.27 -40.62
C CYS A 51 0.46 1.26 -40.79
N PRO A 52 -0.04 2.04 -39.83
CA PRO A 52 -0.07 3.49 -39.94
C PRO A 52 1.34 4.05 -39.78
N SER A 53 1.67 5.08 -40.55
CA SER A 53 2.86 5.91 -40.31
C SER A 53 2.63 6.74 -39.05
N PHE A 54 3.20 6.32 -37.92
CA PHE A 54 3.11 7.03 -36.64
C PHE A 54 4.39 7.83 -36.36
N ASP A 55 4.23 9.07 -35.91
CA ASP A 55 5.34 9.97 -35.56
C ASP A 55 5.93 9.72 -34.17
N VAL A 56 7.16 10.22 -33.96
CA VAL A 56 7.96 10.10 -32.73
C VAL A 56 7.24 10.67 -31.49
N GLU A 57 6.36 11.67 -31.67
CA GLU A 57 5.54 12.27 -30.61
C GLU A 57 4.62 11.24 -29.90
N PHE A 58 4.27 10.16 -30.61
CA PHE A 58 3.46 9.08 -30.06
C PHE A 58 4.15 8.33 -28.91
N ARG A 59 5.49 8.24 -28.92
CA ARG A 59 6.26 7.51 -27.89
C ARG A 59 6.23 8.22 -26.53
N ALA A 60 6.46 9.53 -26.53
CA ALA A 60 6.41 10.34 -25.32
C ALA A 60 5.00 10.38 -24.72
N THR A 61 3.99 10.54 -25.58
CA THR A 61 2.57 10.51 -25.20
C THR A 61 2.19 9.18 -24.55
N THR A 62 2.64 8.06 -25.13
CA THR A 62 2.38 6.71 -24.59
C THR A 62 2.97 6.51 -23.20
N GLN A 63 4.21 6.95 -22.97
CA GLN A 63 4.84 6.86 -21.66
C GLN A 63 4.13 7.75 -20.62
N LEU A 64 3.77 8.98 -20.99
CA LEU A 64 3.02 9.88 -20.12
C LEU A 64 1.66 9.30 -19.75
N CYS A 65 0.90 8.76 -20.71
CA CYS A 65 -0.37 8.08 -20.45
C CYS A 65 -0.20 6.92 -19.48
N PHE A 66 0.88 6.14 -19.60
CA PHE A 66 1.15 5.05 -18.67
C PHE A 66 1.40 5.57 -17.24
N PHE A 67 2.23 6.59 -17.08
CA PHE A 67 2.47 7.20 -15.76
C PHE A 67 1.18 7.75 -15.16
N LEU A 68 0.35 8.43 -15.96
CA LEU A 68 -0.95 8.93 -15.51
C LEU A 68 -1.90 7.81 -15.11
N ILE A 69 -1.89 6.68 -15.83
CA ILE A 69 -2.66 5.49 -15.44
C ILE A 69 -2.17 4.94 -14.10
N VAL A 70 -0.85 4.81 -13.89
CA VAL A 70 -0.30 4.34 -12.61
C VAL A 70 -0.62 5.32 -11.47
N ILE A 71 -0.53 6.63 -11.72
CA ILE A 71 -0.91 7.66 -10.74
C ILE A 71 -2.40 7.56 -10.43
N ALA A 72 -3.26 7.48 -11.44
CA ALA A 72 -4.70 7.33 -11.25
C ALA A 72 -5.03 6.08 -10.45
N ILE A 73 -4.35 4.96 -10.71
CA ILE A 73 -4.48 3.72 -9.93
C ILE A 73 -4.19 3.98 -8.44
N LEU A 74 -3.13 4.73 -8.11
CA LEU A 74 -2.78 5.00 -6.72
C LEU A 74 -3.89 5.73 -5.97
N PHE A 75 -4.70 6.54 -6.65
CA PHE A 75 -5.78 7.32 -6.04
C PHE A 75 -7.16 6.66 -6.12
N VAL A 76 -7.33 5.61 -6.92
CA VAL A 76 -8.62 4.92 -7.01
C VAL A 76 -8.83 4.09 -5.74
N PRO A 77 -9.91 4.36 -4.98
CA PRO A 77 -10.27 3.52 -3.85
C PRO A 77 -10.55 2.11 -4.35
N SER A 78 -10.01 1.15 -3.62
CA SER A 78 -10.08 -0.28 -3.90
C SER A 78 -11.47 -0.88 -3.70
N GLU A 79 -12.36 -0.19 -3.02
CA GLU A 79 -13.62 -0.77 -2.57
C GLU A 79 -14.76 -0.64 -3.58
N GLY A 80 -15.71 -1.58 -3.43
CA GLY A 80 -16.95 -1.57 -4.18
C GLY A 80 -16.85 -2.12 -5.60
N ARG A 81 -17.98 -1.99 -6.33
CA ARG A 81 -18.10 -2.46 -7.73
C ARG A 81 -17.32 -1.59 -8.70
N LEU A 82 -17.20 -0.29 -8.40
CA LEU A 82 -16.47 0.66 -9.25
C LEU A 82 -14.99 0.28 -9.37
N ALA A 83 -14.34 -0.13 -8.28
CA ALA A 83 -12.94 -0.57 -8.31
C ALA A 83 -12.71 -1.75 -9.26
N SER A 84 -13.62 -2.73 -9.28
CA SER A 84 -13.54 -3.87 -10.23
C SER A 84 -13.68 -3.40 -11.69
N VAL A 85 -14.60 -2.48 -11.96
CA VAL A 85 -14.75 -1.88 -13.31
C VAL A 85 -13.48 -1.13 -13.69
N VAL A 86 -12.93 -0.30 -12.81
CA VAL A 86 -11.69 0.45 -13.05
C VAL A 86 -10.52 -0.50 -13.30
N ASN A 87 -10.40 -1.59 -12.54
CA ASN A 87 -9.34 -2.58 -12.75
C ASN A 87 -9.43 -3.22 -14.14
N HIS A 88 -10.64 -3.58 -14.59
CA HIS A 88 -10.84 -4.17 -15.93
C HIS A 88 -10.62 -3.16 -17.05
N VAL A 89 -11.18 -1.95 -16.94
CA VAL A 89 -10.96 -0.87 -17.93
C VAL A 89 -9.47 -0.53 -18.00
N GLY A 90 -8.79 -0.47 -16.87
CA GLY A 90 -7.35 -0.24 -16.79
C GLY A 90 -6.54 -1.34 -17.48
N ALA A 91 -6.83 -2.62 -17.23
CA ALA A 91 -6.17 -3.74 -17.91
C ALA A 91 -6.39 -3.69 -19.44
N VAL A 92 -7.61 -3.36 -19.87
CA VAL A 92 -7.98 -3.16 -21.28
C VAL A 92 -7.18 -2.01 -21.91
N LEU A 93 -7.10 -0.86 -21.25
CA LEU A 93 -6.32 0.29 -21.71
C LEU A 93 -4.82 -0.03 -21.80
N CYS A 94 -4.27 -0.73 -20.81
CA CYS A 94 -2.88 -1.20 -20.87
C CYS A 94 -2.64 -2.11 -22.08
N GLY A 95 -3.56 -3.03 -22.38
CA GLY A 95 -3.48 -3.87 -23.58
C GLY A 95 -3.54 -3.08 -24.88
N ALA A 96 -4.45 -2.10 -24.96
CA ALA A 96 -4.56 -1.25 -26.15
C ALA A 96 -3.30 -0.40 -26.38
N ILE A 97 -2.82 0.27 -25.33
CA ILE A 97 -1.61 1.12 -25.40
C ILE A 97 -0.39 0.29 -25.78
N ALA A 98 -0.22 -0.88 -25.17
CA ALA A 98 0.88 -1.79 -25.48
C ALA A 98 0.84 -2.28 -26.92
N GLY A 99 -0.35 -2.67 -27.41
CA GLY A 99 -0.54 -3.09 -28.79
C GLY A 99 -0.20 -1.99 -29.78
N CYS A 100 -0.68 -0.76 -29.54
CA CYS A 100 -0.32 0.41 -30.36
C CYS A 100 1.19 0.66 -30.36
N ALA A 101 1.82 0.69 -29.17
CA ALA A 101 3.24 0.96 -29.05
C ALA A 101 4.12 -0.10 -29.74
N TRP A 102 3.70 -1.37 -29.65
CA TRP A 102 4.34 -2.48 -30.35
C TRP A 102 4.27 -2.32 -31.88
N ILE A 103 3.10 -1.93 -32.41
CA ILE A 103 2.93 -1.72 -33.86
C ILE A 103 3.75 -0.54 -34.36
N VAL A 104 3.74 0.59 -33.63
CA VAL A 104 4.59 1.75 -33.96
C VAL A 104 6.04 1.32 -34.05
N TYR A 105 6.49 0.46 -33.13
CA TYR A 105 7.85 -0.04 -33.14
C TYR A 105 8.15 -0.90 -34.37
N ILE A 106 7.24 -1.78 -34.76
CA ILE A 106 7.40 -2.65 -35.93
C ILE A 106 7.33 -1.86 -37.25
N CYS A 107 6.37 -0.93 -37.38
CA CYS A 107 6.12 -0.19 -38.63
C CYS A 107 7.12 0.95 -38.86
N SER A 108 7.80 1.46 -37.82
CA SER A 108 8.70 2.62 -37.92
C SER A 108 10.00 2.36 -38.70
N ASP A 109 10.40 1.12 -38.95
CA ASP A 109 11.77 0.80 -39.40
C ASP A 109 11.91 0.40 -40.88
N GLY A 110 10.84 0.59 -41.69
CA GLY A 110 10.86 0.54 -43.17
C GLY A 110 11.15 -0.81 -43.84
N ASP A 111 11.93 -1.69 -43.23
CA ASP A 111 12.39 -2.97 -43.79
C ASP A 111 11.77 -4.16 -43.06
N PHE A 112 10.62 -4.61 -43.57
CA PHE A 112 9.86 -5.74 -43.04
C PHE A 112 10.63 -7.08 -43.09
N ILE A 113 11.68 -7.19 -43.91
CA ILE A 113 12.43 -8.44 -44.12
C ILE A 113 13.45 -8.72 -43.00
N ASP A 114 13.86 -7.70 -42.23
CA ASP A 114 14.80 -7.89 -41.09
C ASP A 114 14.08 -8.01 -39.73
N VAL A 115 12.76 -8.22 -39.74
CA VAL A 115 11.93 -8.28 -38.53
C VAL A 115 12.40 -9.40 -37.61
N CYS A 116 12.63 -10.63 -38.07
CA CYS A 116 13.02 -11.73 -37.17
C CYS A 116 14.39 -11.54 -36.48
N SER A 117 15.37 -10.90 -37.14
CA SER A 117 16.68 -10.65 -36.54
C SER A 117 16.64 -9.46 -35.56
N LYS A 118 15.80 -8.46 -35.86
CA LYS A 118 15.58 -7.27 -35.03
C LYS A 118 14.63 -7.54 -33.85
N THR A 119 13.57 -8.35 -33.98
CA THR A 119 12.63 -8.67 -32.89
C THR A 119 13.33 -9.35 -31.71
N TYR A 120 14.34 -10.18 -31.96
CA TYR A 120 15.14 -10.79 -30.88
C TYR A 120 16.14 -9.81 -30.25
N ARG A 121 16.57 -8.79 -31.01
CA ARG A 121 17.49 -7.74 -30.56
C ARG A 121 16.78 -6.59 -29.83
N TYR A 122 15.46 -6.52 -29.98
CA TYR A 122 14.60 -5.48 -29.44
C TYR A 122 13.32 -6.13 -28.88
N VAL A 123 13.38 -6.71 -27.68
CA VAL A 123 12.18 -6.72 -26.85
C VAL A 123 11.91 -5.25 -26.56
N PRO A 124 10.91 -4.62 -27.18
CA PRO A 124 10.71 -3.21 -26.99
C PRO A 124 10.37 -3.02 -25.51
N PRO A 125 10.87 -1.98 -24.83
CA PRO A 125 10.58 -1.70 -23.43
C PRO A 125 9.06 -1.59 -23.15
N THR A 126 8.23 -1.53 -24.18
CA THR A 126 6.77 -1.60 -24.13
C THR A 126 6.23 -2.95 -23.65
N VAL A 127 6.91 -4.09 -23.89
CA VAL A 127 6.44 -5.41 -23.42
C VAL A 127 6.54 -5.55 -21.91
N PRO A 128 7.68 -5.28 -21.26
CA PRO A 128 7.73 -5.37 -19.81
C PRO A 128 6.82 -4.32 -19.15
N LEU A 129 6.64 -3.14 -19.77
CA LEU A 129 5.67 -2.13 -19.33
C LEU A 129 4.23 -2.65 -19.37
N PHE A 130 3.85 -3.34 -20.45
CA PHE A 130 2.55 -3.98 -20.62
C PHE A 130 2.30 -5.06 -19.57
N LEU A 131 3.26 -5.99 -19.43
CA LEU A 131 3.17 -7.06 -18.44
C LEU A 131 3.07 -6.49 -17.03
N MET A 132 3.82 -5.42 -16.72
CA MET A 132 3.72 -4.71 -15.46
C MET A 132 2.32 -4.12 -15.24
N GLY A 133 1.76 -3.43 -16.25
CA GLY A 133 0.40 -2.89 -16.19
C GLY A 133 -0.65 -3.98 -15.97
N LEU A 134 -0.58 -5.10 -16.70
CA LEU A 134 -1.50 -6.21 -16.49
C LEU A 134 -1.40 -6.81 -15.09
N VAL A 135 -0.18 -7.08 -14.63
CA VAL A 135 0.05 -7.68 -13.31
C VAL A 135 -0.42 -6.72 -12.22
N ILE A 136 -0.23 -5.40 -12.36
CA ILE A 136 -0.69 -4.45 -11.33
C ILE A 136 -2.20 -4.48 -11.16
N PHE A 137 -2.98 -4.50 -12.25
CA PHE A 137 -4.44 -4.56 -12.18
C PHE A 137 -4.94 -5.90 -11.66
N ALA A 138 -4.25 -6.99 -12.01
CA ALA A 138 -4.51 -8.31 -11.45
C ALA A 138 -4.26 -8.34 -9.93
N CYS A 139 -3.13 -7.78 -9.47
CA CYS A 139 -2.82 -7.63 -8.05
C CYS A 139 -3.84 -6.74 -7.33
N ARG A 140 -4.32 -5.66 -7.95
CA ARG A 140 -5.36 -4.79 -7.36
C ARG A 140 -6.69 -5.49 -7.19
N GLU A 141 -7.05 -6.34 -8.12
CA GLU A 141 -8.27 -7.15 -7.97
C GLU A 141 -8.12 -8.19 -6.86
N ALA A 142 -6.92 -8.76 -6.67
CA ALA A 142 -6.63 -9.60 -5.50
C ALA A 142 -6.77 -8.81 -4.19
N ASP A 143 -6.16 -7.61 -4.13
CA ASP A 143 -6.22 -6.73 -2.96
C ASP A 143 -7.66 -6.37 -2.58
N ARG A 144 -8.49 -6.04 -3.57
CA ARG A 144 -9.92 -5.75 -3.34
C ARG A 144 -10.65 -6.92 -2.68
N GLN A 145 -10.39 -8.14 -3.13
CA GLN A 145 -11.03 -9.33 -2.59
C GLN A 145 -10.54 -9.63 -1.16
N TRP A 146 -9.24 -9.43 -0.90
CA TRP A 146 -8.68 -9.54 0.44
C TRP A 146 -9.27 -8.49 1.39
N CYS A 147 -9.46 -7.27 0.94
CA CYS A 147 -10.13 -6.21 1.71
C CYS A 147 -11.54 -6.61 2.14
N ILE A 148 -12.40 -6.98 1.19
CA ILE A 148 -13.79 -7.41 1.49
C ILE A 148 -13.80 -8.57 2.48
N ARG A 149 -12.83 -9.47 2.37
CA ARG A 149 -12.70 -10.62 3.26
C ARG A 149 -12.27 -10.18 4.67
N HIS A 150 -11.25 -9.35 4.78
CA HIS A 150 -10.78 -8.84 6.06
C HIS A 150 -11.87 -8.09 6.82
N GLU A 151 -12.71 -7.31 6.12
CA GLU A 151 -13.87 -6.67 6.73
C GLU A 151 -14.86 -7.68 7.31
N ARG A 152 -15.21 -8.73 6.57
CA ARG A 152 -16.13 -9.78 7.03
C ARG A 152 -15.55 -10.55 8.22
N GLU A 153 -14.26 -10.86 8.18
CA GLU A 153 -13.58 -11.55 9.29
C GLU A 153 -13.54 -10.66 10.53
N ALA A 154 -13.25 -9.36 10.38
CA ALA A 154 -13.30 -8.40 11.48
C ALA A 154 -14.72 -8.27 12.07
N GLU A 155 -15.76 -8.22 11.23
CA GLU A 155 -17.16 -8.19 11.68
C GLU A 155 -17.53 -9.48 12.44
N GLN A 156 -17.14 -10.65 11.92
CA GLN A 156 -17.37 -11.93 12.57
C GLN A 156 -16.66 -12.05 13.93
N LEU A 157 -15.43 -11.54 14.04
CA LEU A 157 -14.68 -11.54 15.29
C LEU A 157 -15.25 -10.60 16.34
N ARG A 158 -15.84 -9.47 15.92
CA ARG A 158 -16.51 -8.52 16.82
C ARG A 158 -17.88 -9.02 17.27
N ARG A 159 -18.54 -9.87 16.48
CA ARG A 159 -19.87 -10.39 16.81
C ARG A 159 -19.83 -11.19 18.12
N GLY A 160 -20.47 -10.66 19.15
CA GLY A 160 -20.55 -11.28 20.48
C GLY A 160 -19.39 -10.92 21.42
N TYR A 161 -18.46 -10.06 21.01
CA TYR A 161 -17.50 -9.44 21.92
C TYR A 161 -18.12 -8.17 22.51
N SER A 162 -18.26 -8.12 23.84
CA SER A 162 -18.87 -6.97 24.55
C SER A 162 -17.90 -5.83 24.85
N GLY A 163 -16.61 -5.99 24.52
CA GLY A 163 -15.54 -5.08 24.96
C GLY A 163 -14.85 -5.50 26.26
N SER A 164 -15.39 -6.49 26.99
CA SER A 164 -14.85 -6.94 28.28
C SER A 164 -14.50 -8.42 28.27
N VAL A 165 -13.39 -8.78 28.91
CA VAL A 165 -13.03 -10.20 29.11
C VAL A 165 -13.97 -10.89 30.11
N LEU A 166 -14.67 -10.14 30.95
CA LEU A 166 -15.56 -10.68 31.98
C LEU A 166 -16.83 -11.31 31.40
N ASP A 167 -17.25 -10.86 30.22
CA ASP A 167 -18.46 -11.37 29.55
C ASP A 167 -18.17 -12.61 28.68
N ALA A 168 -16.94 -13.12 28.73
CA ALA A 168 -16.53 -14.29 27.96
C ALA A 168 -17.35 -15.53 28.35
N GLN A 169 -17.89 -16.21 27.34
CA GLN A 169 -18.62 -17.47 27.53
C GLN A 169 -17.69 -18.67 27.36
N ALA A 170 -17.99 -19.76 28.08
CA ALA A 170 -17.31 -21.04 27.93
C ALA A 170 -18.32 -22.18 27.98
N SER A 171 -18.01 -23.31 27.33
CA SER A 171 -18.80 -24.53 27.41
C SER A 171 -18.82 -25.13 28.82
N VAL A 172 -17.77 -24.88 29.61
CA VAL A 172 -17.64 -25.30 31.01
C VAL A 172 -17.53 -24.05 31.89
N PRO A 173 -18.57 -23.69 32.65
CA PRO A 173 -18.59 -22.44 33.44
C PRO A 173 -17.52 -22.41 34.54
N GLU A 174 -17.15 -23.55 35.12
CA GLU A 174 -16.11 -23.65 36.14
C GLU A 174 -14.73 -23.27 35.59
N ASP A 175 -14.43 -23.66 34.35
CA ASP A 175 -13.18 -23.30 33.67
C ASP A 175 -13.14 -21.79 33.39
N ARG A 176 -14.25 -21.20 32.93
CA ARG A 176 -14.38 -19.75 32.79
C ARG A 176 -14.06 -19.04 34.10
N ASP A 177 -14.73 -19.42 35.17
CA ASP A 177 -14.58 -18.75 36.48
C ASP A 177 -13.18 -18.93 37.06
N ARG A 178 -12.53 -20.08 36.82
CA ARG A 178 -11.12 -20.30 37.18
C ARG A 178 -10.18 -19.37 36.40
N ILE A 179 -10.36 -19.29 35.08
CA ILE A 179 -9.55 -18.46 34.19
C ILE A 179 -9.71 -16.98 34.54
N LEU A 180 -10.94 -16.49 34.70
CA LEU A 180 -11.21 -15.09 35.02
C LEU A 180 -10.63 -14.71 36.39
N ARG A 181 -10.78 -15.58 37.40
CA ARG A 181 -10.15 -15.37 38.71
C ARG A 181 -8.63 -15.31 38.63
N GLU A 182 -8.00 -16.16 37.82
CA GLU A 182 -6.55 -16.12 37.64
C GLU A 182 -6.09 -14.79 37.01
N ILE A 183 -6.73 -14.37 35.92
CA ILE A 183 -6.41 -13.11 35.22
C ILE A 183 -6.58 -11.92 36.17
N GLN A 184 -7.69 -11.91 36.93
CA GLN A 184 -8.00 -10.86 37.89
C GLN A 184 -7.02 -10.85 39.06
N ALA A 185 -6.67 -12.02 39.62
CA ALA A 185 -5.74 -12.15 40.74
C ALA A 185 -4.33 -11.65 40.39
N ARG A 186 -3.94 -11.69 39.11
CA ARG A 186 -2.67 -11.13 38.63
C ARG A 186 -2.76 -9.68 38.20
N GLY A 187 -3.95 -9.07 38.21
CA GLY A 187 -4.16 -7.70 37.76
C GLY A 187 -3.95 -7.51 36.24
N GLN A 188 -4.07 -8.57 35.45
CA GLN A 188 -3.74 -8.54 34.01
C GLN A 188 -4.96 -8.30 33.11
N THR A 189 -6.14 -8.07 33.66
CA THR A 189 -7.40 -7.83 32.92
C THR A 189 -7.23 -6.79 31.80
N LYS A 190 -6.70 -5.61 32.12
CA LYS A 190 -6.51 -4.51 31.15
C LYS A 190 -5.52 -4.86 30.03
N GLU A 191 -4.46 -5.60 30.36
CA GLU A 191 -3.46 -6.01 29.36
C GLU A 191 -4.04 -7.03 28.38
N VAL A 192 -4.85 -7.96 28.88
CA VAL A 192 -5.55 -8.96 28.06
C VAL A 192 -6.59 -8.28 27.17
N GLU A 193 -7.40 -7.36 27.72
CA GLU A 193 -8.36 -6.55 26.96
C GLU A 193 -7.66 -5.75 25.86
N HIS A 194 -6.56 -5.06 26.17
CA HIS A 194 -5.75 -4.34 25.18
C HIS A 194 -5.20 -5.27 24.09
N ALA A 195 -4.73 -6.46 24.46
CA ALA A 195 -4.24 -7.44 23.48
C ALA A 195 -5.34 -7.95 22.55
N ILE A 196 -6.56 -8.15 23.07
CA ILE A 196 -7.75 -8.54 22.31
C ILE A 196 -8.21 -7.39 21.42
N ASP A 197 -8.22 -6.16 21.91
CA ASP A 197 -8.60 -4.98 21.13
C ASP A 197 -7.65 -4.76 19.93
N VAL A 198 -6.34 -4.92 20.13
CA VAL A 198 -5.37 -4.95 19.02
C VAL A 198 -5.64 -6.11 18.06
N LEU A 199 -5.97 -7.31 18.57
CA LEU A 199 -6.32 -8.46 17.74
C LEU A 199 -7.57 -8.20 16.87
N LEU A 200 -8.59 -7.56 17.44
CA LEU A 200 -9.86 -7.25 16.77
C LEU A 200 -9.79 -6.07 15.80
N SER A 201 -8.84 -5.15 16.01
CA SER A 201 -8.59 -4.02 15.11
C SER A 201 -7.73 -4.40 13.93
N VAL A 202 -6.68 -5.22 14.13
CA VAL A 202 -5.66 -5.51 13.11
C VAL A 202 -5.76 -6.93 12.53
N GLY A 203 -6.50 -7.84 13.17
CA GLY A 203 -6.49 -9.27 12.86
C GLY A 203 -5.27 -10.01 13.42
N MET A 204 -4.41 -9.34 14.19
CA MET A 204 -3.27 -9.94 14.87
C MET A 204 -2.85 -9.11 16.09
N SER A 205 -2.19 -9.74 17.07
CA SER A 205 -1.66 -9.04 18.24
C SER A 205 -0.20 -9.43 18.44
N THR A 206 0.71 -8.47 18.23
CA THR A 206 2.16 -8.64 18.48
C THR A 206 2.63 -7.63 19.52
N PRO A 207 3.75 -7.88 20.24
CA PRO A 207 4.29 -6.91 21.20
C PRO A 207 4.53 -5.52 20.60
N ALA A 208 5.00 -5.45 19.35
CA ALA A 208 5.24 -4.19 18.66
C ALA A 208 3.94 -3.42 18.37
N LEU A 209 2.88 -4.11 17.95
CA LEU A 209 1.57 -3.50 17.71
C LEU A 209 0.89 -3.09 19.02
N ARG A 210 0.99 -3.89 20.09
CA ARG A 210 0.50 -3.52 21.42
C ARG A 210 1.20 -2.28 21.95
N LEU A 211 2.51 -2.14 21.71
CA LEU A 211 3.28 -0.95 22.07
C LEU A 211 2.93 0.27 21.20
N ALA A 212 2.69 0.09 19.90
CA ALA A 212 2.21 1.17 19.03
C ALA A 212 0.84 1.67 19.49
N HIS A 213 -0.09 0.75 19.77
CA HIS A 213 -1.43 1.06 20.24
C HIS A 213 -1.42 1.78 21.59
N SER A 214 -0.58 1.35 22.54
CA SER A 214 -0.46 2.03 23.84
C SER A 214 0.12 3.45 23.76
N LYS A 215 0.76 3.80 22.63
CA LYS A 215 1.20 5.17 22.31
C LYS A 215 0.13 5.98 21.56
N GLY A 216 -1.10 5.50 21.45
CA GLY A 216 -2.18 6.18 20.72
C GLY A 216 -1.92 6.24 19.21
N ILE A 217 -1.26 5.24 18.65
CA ILE A 217 -1.10 5.07 17.20
C ILE A 217 -2.18 4.12 16.73
N ASP A 218 -2.94 4.53 15.70
CA ASP A 218 -3.88 3.63 15.03
C ASP A 218 -3.10 2.51 14.34
N VAL A 219 -3.32 1.27 14.79
CA VAL A 219 -2.65 0.07 14.27
C VAL A 219 -3.53 -0.72 13.32
N SER A 220 -4.77 -0.27 13.05
CA SER A 220 -5.76 -1.03 12.27
C SER A 220 -5.26 -1.47 10.88
N ALA A 221 -4.37 -0.71 10.26
CA ALA A 221 -3.79 -1.03 8.96
C ALA A 221 -2.53 -1.92 9.02
N ALA A 222 -1.96 -2.19 10.19
CA ALA A 222 -0.62 -2.79 10.27
C ALA A 222 -0.54 -4.24 9.79
N GLY A 223 -1.63 -4.99 9.93
CA GLY A 223 -1.75 -6.37 9.45
C GLY A 223 -2.18 -6.46 7.98
N GLN A 224 -2.59 -5.33 7.39
CA GLN A 224 -3.01 -5.25 6.00
C GLN A 224 -1.82 -4.83 5.16
N TRP A 225 -1.63 -5.50 4.03
CA TRP A 225 -0.69 -5.08 3.00
C TRP A 225 -1.30 -5.36 1.64
N SER A 226 -0.88 -4.58 0.65
CA SER A 226 -1.41 -4.66 -0.71
C SER A 226 -0.37 -5.30 -1.63
N LEU A 227 -0.75 -6.40 -2.30
CA LEU A 227 0.08 -7.08 -3.29
C LEU A 227 0.42 -6.16 -4.46
N SER A 228 -0.53 -5.35 -4.92
CA SER A 228 -0.25 -4.38 -5.99
C SER A 228 0.79 -3.36 -5.55
N THR A 229 0.76 -2.96 -4.29
CA THR A 229 1.72 -2.02 -3.71
C THR A 229 3.11 -2.65 -3.54
N VAL A 230 3.17 -3.92 -3.12
CA VAL A 230 4.42 -4.71 -3.10
C VAL A 230 5.01 -4.79 -4.51
N PHE A 231 4.19 -5.17 -5.48
CA PHE A 231 4.59 -5.31 -6.87
C PHE A 231 5.06 -3.97 -7.44
N LEU A 232 4.33 -2.87 -7.22
CA LEU A 232 4.70 -1.54 -7.68
C LEU A 232 6.01 -1.06 -7.04
N THR A 233 6.21 -1.31 -5.75
CA THR A 233 7.46 -0.99 -5.05
C THR A 233 8.62 -1.75 -5.67
N GLN A 234 8.49 -3.07 -5.80
CA GLN A 234 9.50 -3.94 -6.41
C GLN A 234 9.83 -3.50 -7.85
N MET A 235 8.80 -3.26 -8.67
CA MET A 235 8.96 -2.85 -10.04
C MET A 235 9.54 -1.44 -10.16
N SER A 236 9.21 -0.52 -9.26
CA SER A 236 9.81 0.82 -9.28
C SER A 236 11.33 0.75 -9.16
N PHE A 237 11.87 -0.15 -8.34
CA PHE A 237 13.32 -0.36 -8.26
C PHE A 237 13.86 -1.08 -9.50
N MET A 238 13.25 -2.19 -9.90
CA MET A 238 13.80 -3.06 -10.94
C MET A 238 13.50 -2.60 -12.36
N TYR A 239 12.26 -2.31 -12.70
CA TYR A 239 11.83 -2.07 -14.08
C TYR A 239 12.53 -0.86 -14.69
N LEU A 240 12.61 0.25 -13.95
CA LEU A 240 13.28 1.47 -14.45
C LEU A 240 14.78 1.19 -14.68
N GLY A 241 15.46 0.51 -13.75
CA GLY A 241 16.86 0.12 -13.94
C GLY A 241 17.06 -0.83 -15.13
N ILE A 242 16.17 -1.82 -15.30
CA ILE A 242 16.21 -2.75 -16.44
C ILE A 242 15.97 -2.03 -17.76
N SER A 243 15.00 -1.10 -17.80
CA SER A 243 14.70 -0.33 -19.00
C SER A 243 15.92 0.48 -19.47
N GLN A 244 16.70 1.04 -18.54
CA GLN A 244 17.93 1.74 -18.86
C GLN A 244 19.02 0.83 -19.42
N PHE A 245 19.10 -0.44 -19.00
CA PHE A 245 20.03 -1.40 -19.59
C PHE A 245 19.69 -1.78 -21.02
N THR A 246 18.40 -1.88 -21.33
CA THR A 246 17.94 -2.28 -22.66
C THR A 246 17.96 -1.11 -23.64
N SER A 247 17.90 0.13 -23.16
CA SER A 247 18.13 1.35 -23.94
C SER A 247 19.60 1.49 -24.35
N ARG A 248 19.91 1.19 -25.61
CA ARG A 248 21.26 1.05 -26.19
C ARG A 248 22.22 2.26 -26.13
N GLY A 249 21.83 3.36 -25.48
CA GLY A 249 22.65 4.57 -25.35
C GLY A 249 23.30 4.75 -23.97
N GLY A 250 22.81 4.07 -22.93
CA GLY A 250 23.15 4.41 -21.55
C GLY A 250 22.84 5.88 -21.29
N VAL A 251 21.62 6.17 -20.85
CA VAL A 251 21.12 7.52 -20.52
C VAL A 251 22.04 8.24 -19.52
N CYS A 252 22.85 7.49 -18.77
CA CYS A 252 23.85 8.04 -17.88
C CYS A 252 25.19 8.33 -18.57
N SER A 253 25.74 9.50 -18.27
CA SER A 253 27.15 9.82 -18.54
C SER A 253 28.08 8.72 -18.01
N ALA A 254 29.27 8.58 -18.60
CA ALA A 254 30.19 7.47 -18.34
C ALA A 254 30.45 7.21 -16.84
N GLY A 255 30.48 8.26 -16.01
CA GLY A 255 30.69 8.15 -14.56
C GLY A 255 29.49 7.62 -13.76
N LEU A 256 28.27 7.67 -14.31
CA LEU A 256 27.02 7.26 -13.64
C LEU A 256 26.37 6.01 -14.25
N ARG A 257 27.03 5.34 -15.19
CA ARG A 257 26.51 4.10 -15.83
C ARG A 257 26.20 2.97 -14.85
N TRP A 258 26.78 3.00 -13.65
CA TRP A 258 26.57 1.99 -12.62
C TRP A 258 25.29 2.22 -11.78
N VAL A 259 24.68 3.41 -11.84
CA VAL A 259 23.50 3.77 -11.03
C VAL A 259 22.32 2.82 -11.22
N PRO A 260 21.93 2.41 -12.44
CA PRO A 260 20.83 1.46 -12.62
C PRO A 260 21.10 0.09 -11.97
N TYR A 261 22.37 -0.33 -11.85
CA TYR A 261 22.72 -1.60 -11.19
C TYR A 261 22.48 -1.53 -9.69
N VAL A 262 22.81 -0.40 -9.07
CA VAL A 262 22.54 -0.18 -7.65
C VAL A 262 21.05 -0.19 -7.40
N ARG A 263 20.27 0.51 -8.22
CA ARG A 263 18.80 0.51 -8.12
C ARG A 263 18.19 -0.90 -8.22
N CYS A 264 18.66 -1.70 -9.18
CA CYS A 264 18.23 -3.10 -9.30
C CYS A 264 18.64 -3.95 -8.09
N ALA A 265 19.86 -3.76 -7.58
CA ALA A 265 20.33 -4.45 -6.39
C ALA A 265 19.48 -4.09 -5.16
N GLU A 266 19.15 -2.80 -4.98
CA GLU A 266 18.25 -2.34 -3.92
C GLU A 266 16.86 -2.98 -4.04
N GLY A 267 16.32 -3.07 -5.25
CA GLY A 267 15.05 -3.77 -5.49
C GLY A 267 15.12 -5.24 -5.07
N ILE A 268 16.19 -5.95 -5.45
CA ILE A 268 16.39 -7.36 -5.05
C ILE A 268 16.49 -7.47 -3.52
N VAL A 269 17.31 -6.62 -2.89
CA VAL A 269 17.47 -6.60 -1.43
C VAL A 269 16.13 -6.31 -0.75
N TRP A 270 15.34 -5.36 -1.26
CA TRP A 270 14.02 -5.03 -0.73
C TRP A 270 13.07 -6.23 -0.84
N GLY A 271 13.03 -6.92 -1.98
CA GLY A 271 12.19 -8.10 -2.18
C GLY A 271 12.57 -9.28 -1.28
N CYS A 272 13.87 -9.53 -1.09
CA CYS A 272 14.39 -10.52 -0.14
C CYS A 272 14.04 -10.15 1.30
N LEU A 273 14.20 -8.88 1.65
CA LEU A 273 13.88 -8.35 2.96
C LEU A 273 12.37 -8.46 3.25
N PHE A 274 11.51 -8.02 2.34
CA PHE A 274 10.06 -8.12 2.47
C PHE A 274 9.59 -9.57 2.67
N SER A 275 10.21 -10.51 1.97
CA SER A 275 9.92 -11.93 2.09
C SER A 275 10.35 -12.50 3.46
N SER A 276 11.41 -11.96 4.05
CA SER A 276 11.99 -12.38 5.33
C SER A 276 11.38 -11.68 6.56
N ILE A 277 10.77 -10.51 6.36
CA ILE A 277 10.11 -9.72 7.41
C ILE A 277 8.87 -10.45 7.94
N LYS A 278 8.67 -10.33 9.26
CA LYS A 278 7.50 -10.87 9.96
C LYS A 278 6.20 -10.28 9.41
N HIS A 279 5.12 -11.06 9.46
CA HIS A 279 3.85 -10.66 8.86
C HIS A 279 3.31 -9.31 9.38
N ASP A 280 3.49 -9.01 10.67
CA ASP A 280 3.07 -7.74 11.31
C ASP A 280 3.83 -6.50 10.85
N GLN A 281 4.96 -6.68 10.16
CA GLN A 281 5.81 -5.60 9.70
C GLN A 281 5.70 -5.38 8.18
N ARG A 282 5.00 -6.26 7.46
CA ARG A 282 4.86 -6.17 6.00
C ARG A 282 4.05 -4.95 5.57
N GLY A 283 2.95 -4.63 6.25
CA GLY A 283 2.17 -3.42 5.98
C GLY A 283 3.04 -2.16 6.09
N PHE A 284 3.77 -2.04 7.19
CA PHE A 284 4.72 -0.93 7.40
C PHE A 284 5.80 -0.85 6.30
N ALA A 285 6.46 -1.96 5.98
CA ALA A 285 7.51 -1.99 4.96
C ALA A 285 7.00 -1.58 3.57
N VAL A 286 5.79 -1.99 3.21
CA VAL A 286 5.13 -1.65 1.95
C VAL A 286 4.72 -0.19 1.91
N SER A 287 4.13 0.33 2.99
CA SER A 287 3.82 1.77 3.11
C SER A 287 5.07 2.64 3.01
N ALA A 288 6.13 2.27 3.72
CA ALA A 288 7.41 2.97 3.66
C ALA A 288 7.98 2.95 2.24
N GLY A 289 8.00 1.78 1.58
CA GLY A 289 8.41 1.64 0.18
C GLY A 289 7.58 2.53 -0.76
N MET A 290 6.27 2.60 -0.58
CA MET A 290 5.41 3.46 -1.39
C MET A 290 5.71 4.94 -1.22
N VAL A 291 5.67 5.42 0.02
CA VAL A 291 5.71 6.85 0.33
C VAL A 291 7.11 7.41 0.15
N VAL A 292 8.15 6.63 0.48
CA VAL A 292 9.55 7.07 0.39
C VAL A 292 10.13 6.81 -1.00
N ALA A 293 9.81 5.68 -1.63
CA ALA A 293 10.40 5.33 -2.92
C ALA A 293 9.45 5.59 -4.09
N VAL A 294 8.29 4.95 -4.13
CA VAL A 294 7.44 4.95 -5.34
C VAL A 294 6.85 6.33 -5.67
N VAL A 295 6.18 6.99 -4.72
CA VAL A 295 5.53 8.29 -4.98
C VAL A 295 6.57 9.35 -5.40
N PRO A 296 7.69 9.53 -4.67
CA PRO A 296 8.73 10.46 -5.09
C PRO A 296 9.35 10.07 -6.44
N CYS A 297 9.55 8.77 -6.70
CA CYS A 297 10.03 8.29 -7.98
C CYS A 297 9.10 8.72 -9.14
N LEU A 298 7.81 8.46 -9.02
CA LEU A 298 6.82 8.82 -10.04
C LEU A 298 6.77 10.33 -10.25
N PHE A 299 6.81 11.11 -9.17
CA PHE A 299 6.82 12.56 -9.24
C PHE A 299 8.10 13.11 -9.92
N LEU A 300 9.28 12.62 -9.53
CA LEU A 300 10.55 13.02 -10.11
C LEU A 300 10.60 12.69 -11.61
N TRP A 301 10.16 11.51 -12.01
CA TRP A 301 10.10 11.12 -13.43
C TRP A 301 9.09 11.93 -14.23
N ALA A 302 7.90 12.20 -13.67
CA ALA A 302 6.92 13.05 -14.32
C ALA A 302 7.43 14.49 -14.51
N ALA A 303 8.02 15.07 -13.46
CA ALA A 303 8.63 16.40 -13.54
C ALA A 303 9.78 16.42 -14.57
N PHE A 304 10.63 15.39 -14.57
CA PHE A 304 11.73 15.27 -15.51
C PHE A 304 11.25 15.15 -16.96
N ALA A 305 10.22 14.34 -17.21
CA ALA A 305 9.60 14.21 -18.54
C ALA A 305 9.01 15.54 -19.04
N LEU A 306 8.36 16.31 -18.15
CA LEU A 306 7.84 17.63 -18.49
C LEU A 306 8.97 18.62 -18.82
N ILE A 307 10.07 18.60 -18.06
CA ILE A 307 11.24 19.44 -18.35
C ILE A 307 11.85 19.06 -19.70
N HIS A 308 12.05 17.76 -19.96
CA HIS A 308 12.60 17.27 -21.23
C HIS A 308 11.73 17.60 -22.43
N ALA A 309 10.41 17.65 -22.28
CA ALA A 309 9.50 18.03 -23.35
C ALA A 309 9.67 19.50 -23.77
N ASN A 310 10.22 20.36 -22.90
CA ASN A 310 10.34 21.80 -23.13
C ASN A 310 11.78 22.26 -23.43
N ILE A 311 12.79 21.41 -23.27
CA ILE A 311 14.21 21.74 -23.50
C ILE A 311 14.68 21.11 -24.82
N GLU A 312 15.41 21.88 -25.64
CA GLU A 312 16.04 21.38 -26.88
C GLU A 312 16.97 20.19 -26.57
N ARG A 313 16.86 19.11 -27.36
CA ARG A 313 17.39 17.77 -27.09
C ARG A 313 18.90 17.68 -26.86
N ASP A 314 19.68 18.68 -27.27
CA ASP A 314 21.14 18.52 -27.40
C ASP A 314 21.93 18.86 -26.12
N ALA A 315 21.28 19.25 -25.01
CA ALA A 315 21.97 19.90 -23.90
C ALA A 315 21.73 19.36 -22.47
N CYS A 316 21.08 18.21 -22.25
CA CYS A 316 20.72 17.79 -20.89
C CYS A 316 21.63 16.67 -20.32
N PRO A 317 22.72 16.98 -19.59
CA PRO A 317 23.55 15.97 -18.92
C PRO A 317 22.86 15.31 -17.69
N TRP A 318 21.61 15.66 -17.42
CA TRP A 318 20.88 15.32 -16.19
C TRP A 318 19.91 14.13 -16.34
N GLU A 319 19.99 13.38 -17.44
CA GLU A 319 19.05 12.27 -17.71
C GLU A 319 19.06 11.17 -16.64
N CYS A 320 20.16 11.03 -15.88
CA CYS A 320 20.24 10.11 -14.75
C CYS A 320 20.01 10.72 -13.37
N PHE A 321 19.60 11.99 -13.30
CA PHE A 321 19.32 12.63 -12.02
C PHE A 321 18.21 11.91 -11.24
N PRO A 322 17.02 11.58 -11.83
CA PRO A 322 15.98 10.86 -11.09
C PRO A 322 16.45 9.50 -10.58
N ASP A 323 17.20 8.75 -11.40
CA ASP A 323 17.75 7.45 -11.04
C ASP A 323 18.78 7.55 -9.91
N ALA A 324 19.65 8.56 -9.95
CA ALA A 324 20.66 8.80 -8.92
C ALA A 324 20.01 9.17 -7.57
N VAL A 325 19.00 10.05 -7.57
CA VAL A 325 18.25 10.38 -6.34
C VAL A 325 17.63 9.11 -5.76
N MET A 326 17.01 8.28 -6.61
CA MET A 326 16.43 7.02 -6.15
C MET A 326 17.47 6.07 -5.57
N ALA A 327 18.61 5.88 -6.23
CA ALA A 327 19.65 4.93 -5.82
C ALA A 327 20.49 5.38 -4.62
N PHE A 328 20.57 6.69 -4.32
CA PHE A 328 21.43 7.19 -3.24
C PHE A 328 20.69 7.74 -2.04
N THR A 329 19.40 8.08 -2.17
CA THR A 329 18.63 8.63 -1.05
C THR A 329 17.39 7.81 -0.76
N MET A 330 16.48 7.66 -1.73
CA MET A 330 15.16 7.07 -1.48
C MET A 330 15.22 5.55 -1.28
N GLY A 331 16.03 4.85 -2.08
CA GLY A 331 16.24 3.40 -1.98
C GLY A 331 16.85 2.97 -0.64
N PRO A 332 18.00 3.54 -0.24
CA PRO A 332 18.61 3.22 1.05
C PRO A 332 17.69 3.56 2.23
N LEU A 333 16.95 4.68 2.16
CA LEU A 333 16.00 5.06 3.20
C LEU A 333 14.82 4.09 3.29
N ALA A 334 14.24 3.69 2.16
CA ALA A 334 13.16 2.70 2.13
C ALA A 334 13.62 1.33 2.66
N LEU A 335 14.84 0.91 2.32
CA LEU A 335 15.46 -0.31 2.84
C LEU A 335 15.71 -0.22 4.36
N ALA A 336 16.23 0.90 4.85
CA ALA A 336 16.47 1.12 6.27
C ALA A 336 15.15 1.08 7.08
N LEU A 337 14.10 1.72 6.58
CA LEU A 337 12.78 1.69 7.21
C LEU A 337 12.18 0.28 7.19
N ALA A 338 12.22 -0.42 6.05
CA ALA A 338 11.76 -1.79 5.95
C ALA A 338 12.51 -2.70 6.94
N TRP A 339 13.83 -2.53 7.08
CA TRP A 339 14.66 -3.32 8.00
C TRP A 339 14.34 -3.05 9.47
N LEU A 340 14.18 -1.78 9.85
CA LEU A 340 13.84 -1.39 11.22
C LEU A 340 12.45 -1.89 11.62
N GLY A 341 11.50 -1.88 10.68
CA GLY A 341 10.10 -2.20 10.93
C GLY A 341 9.47 -1.30 12.00
N VAL A 342 8.31 -1.72 12.51
CA VAL A 342 7.57 -0.96 13.52
C VAL A 342 8.36 -0.87 14.84
N ASP A 343 8.92 -1.99 15.33
CA ASP A 343 9.65 -2.03 16.61
C ASP A 343 10.90 -1.15 16.58
N GLY A 344 11.73 -1.25 15.53
CA GLY A 344 12.94 -0.44 15.39
C GLY A 344 12.62 1.05 15.32
N CYS A 345 11.58 1.43 14.56
CA CYS A 345 11.17 2.83 14.47
C CYS A 345 10.63 3.36 15.81
N LEU A 346 9.83 2.60 16.55
CA LEU A 346 9.28 3.03 17.85
C LEU A 346 10.34 3.29 18.94
N ARG A 347 11.55 2.73 18.79
CA ARG A 347 12.68 2.94 19.71
C ARG A 347 13.39 4.27 19.47
N VAL A 348 13.20 4.91 18.31
CA VAL A 348 13.76 6.24 18.04
C VAL A 348 12.98 7.27 18.84
N PRO A 349 13.61 8.01 19.77
CA PRO A 349 12.91 8.99 20.60
C PRO A 349 12.34 10.12 19.73
N VAL A 350 11.16 10.62 20.11
CA VAL A 350 10.42 11.73 19.46
C VAL A 350 9.93 11.41 18.04
N VAL A 351 10.83 11.07 17.11
CA VAL A 351 10.52 10.89 15.69
C VAL A 351 9.91 9.50 15.40
N GLY A 352 10.23 8.50 16.21
CA GLY A 352 9.77 7.12 16.01
C GLY A 352 8.25 6.96 15.94
N PRO A 353 7.48 7.43 16.94
CA PRO A 353 6.02 7.40 16.90
C PRO A 353 5.42 8.14 15.70
N ALA A 354 6.04 9.26 15.28
CA ALA A 354 5.58 10.02 14.11
C ALA A 354 5.78 9.22 12.82
N ILE A 355 6.97 8.62 12.62
CA ILE A 355 7.27 7.72 11.50
C ILE A 355 6.25 6.57 11.43
N VAL A 356 6.03 5.89 12.55
CA VAL A 356 5.09 4.76 12.60
C VAL A 356 3.66 5.20 12.32
N ARG A 357 3.23 6.33 12.88
CA ARG A 357 1.91 6.91 12.60
C ARG A 357 1.74 7.26 11.12
N THR A 358 2.76 7.81 10.45
CA THR A 358 2.70 8.14 9.03
C THR A 358 2.59 6.91 8.13
N PHE A 359 3.32 5.83 8.45
CA PHE A 359 3.37 4.65 7.58
C PHE A 359 2.35 3.56 7.94
N LEU A 360 1.76 3.59 9.14
CA LEU A 360 0.61 2.73 9.50
C LEU A 360 -0.75 3.36 9.16
N LEU A 361 -0.77 4.41 8.35
CA LEU A 361 -2.04 4.96 7.86
C LEU A 361 -2.81 3.90 7.07
N PRO A 362 -4.16 3.92 7.14
CA PRO A 362 -5.01 3.08 6.30
C PRO A 362 -4.53 3.13 4.86
N HIS A 363 -4.16 1.98 4.32
CA HIS A 363 -3.71 1.91 2.94
C HIS A 363 -4.78 2.51 2.02
N ILE A 364 -4.35 3.24 0.99
CA ILE A 364 -5.23 3.91 0.02
C ILE A 364 -6.19 2.90 -0.67
N GLY A 365 -5.93 1.61 -0.53
CA GLY A 365 -6.73 0.50 -1.04
C GLY A 365 -7.63 -0.22 -0.03
N CYS A 366 -7.90 0.26 1.16
CA CYS A 366 -8.87 -0.39 2.06
C CYS A 366 -9.47 0.63 3.04
N PRO A 367 -10.23 1.64 2.55
CA PRO A 367 -10.83 2.61 3.44
C PRO A 367 -11.77 1.93 4.42
N ARG A 368 -11.33 1.87 5.69
CA ARG A 368 -12.13 1.32 6.79
C ARG A 368 -13.55 1.85 6.72
N ARG A 369 -14.51 0.95 6.47
CA ARG A 369 -15.92 1.28 6.64
C ARG A 369 -16.14 1.62 8.12
N ARG A 370 -16.40 2.89 8.42
CA ARG A 370 -16.85 3.29 9.76
C ARG A 370 -18.10 2.49 10.06
N SER A 371 -18.08 1.73 11.15
CA SER A 371 -19.30 1.08 11.60
C SER A 371 -20.25 2.19 12.06
N PRO A 372 -21.52 2.17 11.62
CA PRO A 372 -22.50 3.17 12.04
C PRO A 372 -22.66 3.24 13.57
N GLU A 373 -22.34 2.16 14.30
CA GLU A 373 -22.31 2.14 15.77
C GLU A 373 -21.24 3.05 16.40
N SER A 374 -20.13 3.33 15.70
CA SER A 374 -19.14 4.30 16.21
C SER A 374 -19.64 5.75 16.08
N GLU A 375 -20.44 6.04 15.05
CA GLU A 375 -21.00 7.38 14.86
C GLU A 375 -22.12 7.68 15.88
N SER A 376 -22.86 6.66 16.35
CA SER A 376 -23.85 6.87 17.42
C SER A 376 -23.22 7.16 18.78
N HIS A 377 -22.07 6.55 19.11
CA HIS A 377 -21.40 6.82 20.38
C HIS A 377 -20.66 8.17 20.39
N GLU A 378 -20.01 8.58 19.29
CA GLU A 378 -19.41 9.92 19.21
C GLU A 378 -20.47 11.03 19.21
N ALA A 379 -21.67 10.77 18.68
CA ALA A 379 -22.78 11.73 18.72
C ALA A 379 -23.36 11.93 20.12
N GLU A 380 -23.40 10.90 20.97
CA GLU A 380 -23.84 11.02 22.36
C GLU A 380 -22.79 11.72 23.24
N ASP A 381 -21.51 11.33 23.15
CA ASP A 381 -20.45 11.97 23.95
C ASP A 381 -20.22 13.45 23.56
N GLY A 382 -20.50 13.82 22.31
CA GLY A 382 -20.45 15.22 21.86
C GLY A 382 -21.63 16.08 22.32
N ALA A 383 -22.80 15.48 22.56
CA ALA A 383 -24.01 16.20 22.99
C ALA A 383 -23.93 16.61 24.47
N ASP A 384 -23.30 15.79 25.31
CA ASP A 384 -23.19 16.08 26.74
C ASP A 384 -22.16 17.19 27.04
N ILE A 385 -21.13 17.36 26.21
CA ILE A 385 -20.17 18.47 26.35
C ILE A 385 -20.79 19.80 25.90
N ALA A 386 -21.69 19.80 24.92
CA ALA A 386 -22.36 21.01 24.44
C ALA A 386 -23.44 21.55 25.39
N SER A 387 -23.89 20.77 26.38
CA SER A 387 -24.92 21.18 27.35
C SER A 387 -24.35 21.70 28.68
N ALA A 388 -23.04 21.56 28.92
CA ALA A 388 -22.40 22.01 30.16
C ALA A 388 -21.95 23.49 30.15
N ASP A 389 -21.92 24.16 28.99
CA ASP A 389 -21.45 25.55 28.85
C ASP A 389 -22.57 26.62 28.83
N SER A 390 -23.84 26.23 29.00
CA SER A 390 -24.96 27.20 28.98
C SER A 390 -25.44 27.71 30.34
N ASP A 391 -24.88 27.25 31.47
CA ASP A 391 -25.37 27.60 32.82
C ASP A 391 -24.41 28.46 33.68
N VAL A 392 -23.46 29.19 33.06
CA VAL A 392 -22.80 30.32 33.75
C VAL A 392 -23.71 31.54 33.70
N SER A 393 -24.71 31.48 34.57
CA SER A 393 -25.58 32.59 34.93
C SER A 393 -24.80 33.62 35.76
N THR A 394 -24.69 34.82 35.19
CA THR A 394 -24.55 36.10 35.89
C THR A 394 -25.45 36.15 37.13
N SER A 395 -24.86 35.99 38.32
CA SER A 395 -25.47 36.40 39.60
C SER A 395 -24.64 37.52 40.21
N ASP A 396 -24.83 38.73 39.66
CA ASP A 396 -24.51 39.97 40.37
C ASP A 396 -25.52 40.12 41.51
N HIS A 397 -25.15 39.61 42.68
CA HIS A 397 -25.81 39.91 43.94
C HIS A 397 -25.04 41.04 44.63
N SER A 398 -25.63 42.24 44.54
CA SER A 398 -25.50 43.29 45.52
C SER A 398 -25.85 42.77 46.92
N ASP A 399 -24.97 42.95 47.90
CA ASP A 399 -25.35 43.56 49.17
C ASP A 399 -24.13 43.90 50.06
N THR A 400 -24.08 45.20 50.36
CA THR A 400 -23.69 45.90 51.59
C THR A 400 -23.48 45.11 52.89
N ASP A 401 -22.41 45.49 53.60
CA ASP A 401 -22.36 45.97 54.99
C ASP A 401 -21.37 45.31 55.99
N ASN A 402 -20.60 46.22 56.60
CA ASN A 402 -20.20 46.31 58.01
C ASN A 402 -18.98 45.57 58.61
N HIS A 403 -18.09 46.45 59.11
CA HIS A 403 -17.37 46.44 60.40
C HIS A 403 -16.15 45.54 60.67
N ARG A 404 -15.01 46.24 60.84
CA ARG A 404 -13.86 46.11 61.78
C ARG A 404 -12.56 46.35 61.00
N ASP A 405 -11.66 47.28 61.34
CA ASP A 405 -11.37 48.07 62.54
C ASP A 405 -10.96 49.51 62.15
#